data_AF-A0A6N3FCJ7-F1
#
_entry.id   AF-A0A6N3FCJ7-F1
#
_cell.length_a   1.000
_cell.length_b   1.000
_cell.length_c   1.000
_cell.angle_alpha   90.00
_cell.angle_beta   90.00
_cell.angle_gamma   90.00
#
_symmetry.space_group_name_H-M   'P 1'
#
loop_
_entity.id
_entity.type
_entity.pdbx_description
1 polymer ?
#
loop_
_entity_poly.entity_id
_entity_poly.type
_entity_poly.pdbx_seq_one_letter_code
_entity_poly.pdbx_strand_id
1 'polypeptide(L)' 'MAVIYATLIVNGKKDFSQVPDRIKDQVHQVLKDLELEELINEK' A
#
# COMPACT_ATOMS: atom_id res chain seq x y z
N MET A 1 9.20 2.41 -6.84
CA MET A 1 7.82 2.19 -7.33
C MET A 1 6.88 1.82 -6.19
N ALA A 2 7.20 0.84 -5.33
CA ALA A 2 6.37 0.45 -4.18
C ALA A 2 6.08 1.62 -3.21
N VAL A 3 7.10 2.41 -2.85
CA VAL A 3 6.94 3.59 -1.98
C VAL A 3 5.93 4.58 -2.56
N ILE A 4 5.91 4.81 -3.88
CA ILE A 4 4.95 5.71 -4.52
C ILE A 4 3.51 5.18 -4.34
N TYR A 5 3.30 3.87 -4.56
CA TYR A 5 1.99 3.26 -4.35
C TYR A 5 1.57 3.29 -2.87
N ALA A 6 2.49 2.98 -1.94
CA ALA A 6 2.23 3.11 -0.51
C ALA A 6 1.84 4.54 -0.15
N THR A 7 2.56 5.56 -0.64
CA THR A 7 2.20 6.97 -0.43
C THR A 7 0.86 7.33 -1.06
N LEU A 8 0.49 6.77 -2.22
CA LEU A 8 -0.82 7.01 -2.83
C LEU A 8 -1.96 6.38 -2.02
N ILE A 9 -1.71 5.22 -1.40
CA ILE A 9 -2.64 4.55 -0.48
C ILE A 9 -2.81 5.35 0.81
N VAL A 10 -1.71 5.79 1.42
CA VAL A 10 -1.72 6.68 2.61
C VAL A 10 -2.47 7.98 2.35
N ASN A 11 -2.38 8.52 1.13
CA ASN A 11 -3.11 9.72 0.74
C ASN A 11 -4.57 9.46 0.31
N GLY A 12 -5.07 8.23 0.38
CA GLY A 12 -6.44 7.86 -0.05
C GLY A 12 -6.70 8.05 -1.54
N LYS A 13 -5.64 8.08 -2.37
CA LYS A 13 -5.76 8.25 -3.83
C LYS A 13 -5.85 6.92 -4.58
N LYS A 14 -5.48 5.82 -3.93
CA LYS A 14 -5.48 4.46 -4.46
C LYS A 14 -5.72 3.46 -3.36
N ASP A 15 -6.33 2.34 -3.70
CA ASP A 15 -6.49 1.21 -2.79
C ASP A 15 -5.38 0.19 -2.98
N PHE A 16 -5.13 -0.63 -1.95
CA PHE A 16 -4.19 -1.74 -2.04
C PHE A 16 -4.57 -2.74 -3.15
N SER A 17 -5.85 -2.84 -3.50
CA SER A 17 -6.35 -3.67 -4.61
C SER A 17 -5.86 -3.18 -5.99
N GLN A 18 -5.50 -1.90 -6.11
CA GLN A 18 -4.99 -1.31 -7.35
C GLN A 18 -3.48 -1.48 -7.52
N VAL A 19 -2.81 -2.12 -6.54
CA VAL A 19 -1.38 -2.39 -6.60
C VAL A 19 -1.12 -3.60 -7.50
N PRO A 20 -0.27 -3.48 -8.53
CA PRO A 20 0.11 -4.62 -9.36
C PRO A 20 0.75 -5.74 -8.54
N ASP A 21 0.38 -7.00 -8.81
CA ASP A 21 0.84 -8.16 -8.03
C ASP A 21 2.37 -8.24 -7.93
N ARG A 22 3.09 -7.86 -8.99
CA ARG A 22 4.57 -7.80 -9.02
C ARG A 22 5.22 -6.95 -7.91
N ILE A 23 4.50 -5.97 -7.36
CA ILE A 23 4.99 -5.07 -6.31
C ILE A 23 4.11 -5.09 -5.06
N LYS A 24 3.10 -5.95 -5.02
CA LYS A 24 2.10 -6.00 -3.94
C LYS A 24 2.73 -6.38 -2.61
N ASP A 25 3.63 -7.37 -2.61
CA ASP A 25 4.41 -7.75 -1.43
C ASP A 25 5.32 -6.61 -0.95
N GLN A 26 5.94 -5.88 -1.88
CA GLN A 26 6.80 -4.73 -1.52
C GLN A 26 5.97 -3.59 -0.94
N VAL A 27 4.79 -3.31 -1.47
CA VAL A 27 3.88 -2.28 -0.92
C VAL A 27 3.36 -2.72 0.45
N HIS A 28 3.05 -4.00 0.64
CA HIS A 28 2.66 -4.55 1.93
C HIS A 28 3.76 -4.38 2.98
N GLN A 29 5.01 -4.72 2.62
CA GLN A 29 6.16 -4.50 3.50
C GLN A 29 6.36 -3.03 3.85
N VAL A 30 6.26 -2.12 2.88
CA VAL A 30 6.39 -0.69 3.15
C VAL A 30 5.27 -0.17 4.07
N LEU A 31 4.03 -0.60 3.85
CA LEU A 31 2.91 -0.23 4.74
C LEU A 31 3.09 -0.81 6.14
N LYS A 32 3.63 -2.03 6.26
CA LYS A 32 3.99 -2.67 7.52
C LYS A 32 5.09 -1.92 8.27
N ASP A 33 6.17 -1.56 7.57
CA ASP A 33 7.29 -0.81 8.15
C ASP A 33 6.85 0.58 8.62
N LEU A 34 5.79 1.13 8.02
CA LEU A 34 5.15 2.39 8.41
C LEU A 34 4.05 2.21 9.46
N GLU A 35 3.78 0.99 9.92
CA GLU A 35 2.68 0.65 10.86
C GLU A 35 1.28 1.01 10.34
N LEU A 36 1.11 1.10 9.02
CA LEU A 36 -0.11 1.48 8.31
C LEU A 36 -0.78 0.29 7.60
N GLU A 37 -0.63 -0.92 8.15
CA GLU A 37 -1.28 -2.14 7.62
C GLU A 37 -2.81 -2.04 7.60
N GLU A 38 -3.41 -1.14 8.40
CA GLU A 38 -4.85 -0.88 8.41
C GLU A 38 -5.39 -0.37 7.06
N LEU A 39 -4.55 0.28 6.26
CA LEU A 39 -4.93 0.77 4.92
C LEU A 39 -4.98 -0.33 3.86
N ILE A 40 -4.53 -1.55 4.20
CA ILE A 40 -4.57 -2.72 3.31
C ILE A 40 -5.99 -3.31 3.27
N ASN A 41 -6.73 -3.16 4.36
CA ASN A 41 -8.13 -3.57 4.49
C ASN A 41 -8.97 -2.35 4.87
N GLU A 42 -9.38 -1.57 3.88
CA GLU A 42 -10.49 -0.64 4.13
C GLU A 42 -11.74 -1.45 4.54
N LYS A 43 -12.39 -0.96 5.61
CA LYS A 43 -13.72 -1.38 6.08
C LYS A 43 -14.79 -1.18 5.02
#